data_AF-A0AAV6DDH2-F1
#
_entry.id   AF-A0AAV6DDH2-F1
#
_cell.length_a   1.000
_cell.length_b   1.000
_cell.length_c   1.000
_cell.angle_alpha   90.00
_cell.angle_beta   90.00
_cell.angle_gamma   90.00
#
_symmetry.space_group_name_H-M   'P 1'
#
loop_
_entity.id
_entity.type
_entity.pdbx_description
1 polymer ?
#
loop_
_entity_poly.entity_id
_entity_poly.type
_entity_poly.pdbx_seq_one_letter_code
_entity_poly.pdbx_strand_id
1 'polypeptide(L)'
;MRAPRLEVLPSRPQTLWGWPAVLNFVLGGLGSGWYIVAVLAAGLERSPGVTAASWAAPFLVLGGFATVAGEAGRPLRGPWVLRRLWTSWMSRELLIGIAFVLLIVAELVFPLRLHRAQALVAATLLALAQGFILRAARGIPAWNVPIMPGLFLSSALLSGAGAYLLVESVAGRPPAPGVVVPVLGLVVIGFLAWIWYLRGSREFAFVQSVAPLRQWRSALVSEAGGHGLPVLLGLVALAAPAAAAPVLALAGALLIAGQAHAKAGLVRAAGRLRPITLAISLPGRRAS
;
A
#
# COMPACT_ATOMS: atom_id res chain seq x y z
N MET A 1 25.98 46.18 -3.26
CA MET A 1 25.49 44.92 -3.88
C MET A 1 23.97 44.88 -3.69
N ARG A 2 23.16 44.65 -4.74
CA ARG A 2 21.71 44.47 -4.57
C ARG A 2 21.46 43.07 -4.00
N ALA A 3 20.65 42.98 -2.94
CA ALA A 3 20.23 41.69 -2.40
C ALA A 3 19.51 40.88 -3.49
N PRO A 4 19.79 39.57 -3.63
CA PRO A 4 19.13 38.74 -4.62
C PRO A 4 17.63 38.71 -4.36
N ARG A 5 16.82 38.76 -5.43
CA ARG A 5 15.37 38.62 -5.31
C ARG A 5 15.07 37.16 -5.03
N LEU A 6 14.45 36.88 -3.89
CA LEU A 6 13.96 35.55 -3.56
C LEU A 6 12.59 35.36 -4.20
N GLU A 7 12.47 34.39 -5.10
CA GLU A 7 11.20 33.95 -5.66
C GLU A 7 10.85 32.57 -5.10
N VAL A 8 9.68 32.44 -4.50
CA VAL A 8 9.20 31.16 -3.97
C VAL A 8 8.22 30.55 -4.96
N LEU A 9 8.62 29.44 -5.57
CA LEU A 9 7.72 28.61 -6.35
C LEU A 9 6.82 27.82 -5.38
N PRO A 10 5.49 28.03 -5.41
CA PRO A 10 4.59 27.42 -4.44
C PRO A 10 4.48 25.91 -4.63
N SER A 11 4.05 25.22 -3.57
CA SER A 11 3.70 23.80 -3.65
C SER A 11 2.52 23.59 -4.61
N ARG A 12 2.66 22.61 -5.51
CA ARG A 12 1.61 22.23 -6.48
C ARG A 12 1.38 20.72 -6.46
N PRO A 13 0.16 20.22 -6.78
CA PRO A 13 -0.08 18.80 -6.96
C PRO A 13 0.85 18.19 -8.01
N GLN A 14 1.30 16.96 -7.77
CA GLN A 14 1.98 16.15 -8.78
C GLN A 14 0.94 15.68 -9.83
N THR A 15 1.34 15.63 -11.10
CA THR A 15 0.46 15.24 -12.22
C THR A 15 0.93 13.97 -12.93
N LEU A 16 2.02 13.37 -12.47
CA LEU A 16 2.64 12.23 -13.16
C LEU A 16 1.97 10.90 -12.81
N TRP A 17 1.48 10.76 -11.59
CA TRP A 17 0.91 9.50 -11.08
C TRP A 17 -0.59 9.66 -10.89
N GLY A 18 -1.35 9.05 -11.79
CA GLY A 18 -2.81 9.04 -11.77
C GLY A 18 -3.42 7.87 -10.99
N TRP A 19 -4.64 7.52 -11.38
CA TRP A 19 -5.33 6.33 -10.88
C TRP A 19 -4.61 5.00 -11.18
N PRO A 20 -3.91 4.80 -12.31
CA PRO A 20 -3.25 3.52 -12.55
C PRO A 20 -2.15 3.24 -11.51
N ALA A 21 -1.38 4.25 -11.11
CA ALA A 21 -0.44 4.12 -9.99
C ALA A 21 -1.15 3.73 -8.68
N VAL A 22 -2.31 4.33 -8.37
CA VAL A 22 -3.12 3.96 -7.20
C VAL A 22 -3.55 2.49 -7.29
N LEU A 23 -4.10 2.07 -8.42
CA LEU A 23 -4.56 0.69 -8.63
C LEU A 23 -3.41 -0.30 -8.51
N ASN A 24 -2.22 0.00 -9.03
CA ASN A 24 -1.02 -0.83 -8.81
C ASN A 24 -0.70 -1.00 -7.32
N PHE A 25 -0.70 0.08 -6.54
CA PHE A 25 -0.44 0.00 -5.11
C PHE A 25 -1.53 -0.72 -4.32
N VAL A 26 -2.79 -0.55 -4.71
CA VAL A 26 -3.93 -1.21 -4.05
C VAL A 26 -3.92 -2.70 -4.37
N LEU A 27 -3.89 -3.07 -5.65
CA LEU A 27 -3.95 -4.47 -6.07
C LEU A 27 -2.68 -5.24 -5.70
N GLY A 28 -1.50 -4.63 -5.87
CA GLY A 28 -0.23 -5.23 -5.47
C GLY A 28 -0.16 -5.48 -3.96
N GLY A 29 -0.61 -4.52 -3.14
CA GLY A 29 -0.68 -4.67 -1.69
C GLY A 29 -1.77 -5.65 -1.22
N LEU A 30 -2.94 -5.65 -1.86
CA LEU A 30 -4.02 -6.59 -1.57
C LEU A 30 -3.60 -8.03 -1.88
N GLY A 31 -3.03 -8.28 -3.06
CA GLY A 31 -2.59 -9.61 -3.48
C GLY A 31 -1.45 -10.14 -2.60
N SER A 32 -0.37 -9.37 -2.44
CA SER A 32 0.75 -9.77 -1.58
C SER A 32 0.32 -9.94 -0.12
N GLY A 33 -0.44 -8.99 0.42
CA GLY A 33 -0.96 -9.04 1.78
C GLY A 33 -1.87 -10.25 2.03
N TRP A 34 -2.77 -10.57 1.10
CA TRP A 34 -3.68 -11.71 1.25
C TRP A 34 -2.91 -13.02 1.32
N TYR A 35 -1.91 -13.20 0.44
CA TYR A 35 -1.04 -14.37 0.49
C TYR A 35 -0.28 -14.47 1.83
N ILE A 36 0.31 -13.36 2.28
CA ILE A 36 1.03 -13.30 3.57
C ILE A 36 0.11 -13.75 4.71
N VAL A 37 -1.07 -13.16 4.84
CA VAL A 37 -1.99 -13.46 5.95
C VAL A 37 -2.50 -14.89 5.87
N ALA A 38 -2.87 -15.39 4.68
CA ALA A 38 -3.35 -16.74 4.51
C ALA A 38 -2.29 -17.79 4.93
N VAL A 39 -1.03 -17.58 4.53
CA VAL A 39 0.08 -18.49 4.85
C VAL A 39 0.45 -18.43 6.33
N LEU A 40 0.47 -17.25 6.94
CA LEU A 40 0.72 -17.10 8.38
C LEU A 40 -0.40 -17.71 9.21
N ALA A 41 -1.66 -17.51 8.84
CA ALA A 41 -2.81 -18.11 9.51
C ALA A 41 -2.79 -19.64 9.43
N ALA A 42 -2.24 -20.20 8.35
CA ALA A 42 -2.09 -21.65 8.17
C ALA A 42 -0.75 -22.20 8.70
N GLY A 43 0.15 -21.38 9.26
CA GLY A 43 1.43 -21.84 9.80
C GLY A 43 2.35 -22.50 8.77
N LEU A 44 2.41 -21.99 7.53
CA LEU A 44 3.08 -22.63 6.40
C LEU A 44 2.49 -24.00 5.99
N GLU A 45 1.29 -24.35 6.45
CA GLU A 45 0.51 -25.49 5.93
C GLU A 45 -0.43 -25.09 4.80
N ARG A 46 -0.85 -26.08 4.02
CA ARG A 46 -1.78 -25.84 2.93
C ARG A 46 -3.17 -25.84 3.53
N SER A 47 -3.93 -24.79 3.22
CA SER A 47 -5.31 -24.65 3.65
C SER A 47 -6.17 -24.18 2.49
N PRO A 48 -7.50 -24.25 2.60
CA PRO A 48 -8.39 -23.64 1.61
C PRO A 48 -8.12 -22.15 1.40
N GLY A 49 -7.85 -21.40 2.48
CA GLY A 49 -7.51 -19.98 2.41
C GLY A 49 -6.18 -19.71 1.70
N VAL A 50 -5.15 -20.51 1.97
CA VAL A 50 -3.87 -20.44 1.22
C VAL A 50 -4.10 -20.77 -0.25
N THR A 51 -4.85 -21.82 -0.56
CA THR A 51 -5.15 -22.21 -1.93
C THR A 51 -5.89 -21.11 -2.70
N ALA A 52 -6.89 -20.48 -2.08
CA ALA A 52 -7.60 -19.34 -2.67
C ALA A 52 -6.66 -18.17 -2.93
N ALA A 53 -5.79 -17.83 -1.96
CA ALA A 53 -4.80 -16.77 -2.11
C ALA A 53 -3.75 -17.10 -3.20
N SER A 54 -3.25 -18.34 -3.28
CA SER A 54 -2.31 -18.77 -4.32
C SER A 54 -2.90 -18.63 -5.72
N TRP A 55 -4.21 -18.84 -5.90
CA TRP A 55 -4.85 -18.60 -7.19
C TRP A 55 -5.08 -17.13 -7.48
N ALA A 56 -5.61 -16.36 -6.54
CA ALA A 56 -6.09 -15.01 -6.81
C ALA A 56 -5.03 -13.91 -6.65
N ALA A 57 -4.09 -14.04 -5.71
CA ALA A 57 -3.07 -13.03 -5.44
C ALA A 57 -2.18 -12.70 -6.65
N PRO A 58 -1.71 -13.69 -7.47
CA PRO A 58 -0.97 -13.40 -8.69
C PRO A 58 -1.76 -12.51 -9.66
N PHE A 59 -3.05 -12.78 -9.86
CA PHE A 59 -3.88 -11.98 -10.76
C PHE A 59 -4.09 -10.55 -10.27
N LEU A 60 -4.22 -10.36 -8.95
CA LEU A 60 -4.27 -9.01 -8.37
C LEU A 60 -2.96 -8.25 -8.62
N VAL A 61 -1.81 -8.87 -8.36
CA VAL A 61 -0.49 -8.26 -8.60
C VAL A 61 -0.28 -7.95 -10.08
N LEU A 62 -0.56 -8.90 -10.98
CA LEU A 62 -0.45 -8.71 -12.41
C LEU A 62 -1.42 -7.65 -12.94
N GLY A 63 -2.65 -7.61 -12.42
CA GLY A 63 -3.62 -6.56 -12.71
C GLY A 63 -3.10 -5.18 -12.31
N GLY A 64 -2.47 -5.08 -11.14
CA GLY A 64 -1.75 -3.88 -10.69
C GLY A 64 -0.70 -3.43 -11.71
N PHE A 65 0.21 -4.32 -12.10
CA PHE A 65 1.23 -4.00 -13.10
C PHE A 65 0.64 -3.65 -14.47
N ALA A 66 -0.44 -4.31 -14.89
CA ALA A 66 -1.12 -4.01 -16.14
C ALA A 66 -1.67 -2.59 -16.17
N THR A 67 -2.21 -2.08 -15.04
CA THR A 67 -2.73 -0.70 -14.98
C THR A 67 -1.64 0.34 -15.26
N VAL A 68 -0.47 0.22 -14.62
CA VAL A 68 0.65 1.16 -14.84
C VAL A 68 1.34 0.95 -16.19
N ALA A 69 1.36 -0.27 -16.72
CA ALA A 69 1.86 -0.53 -18.07
C ALA A 69 1.00 0.16 -19.14
N GLY A 70 -0.32 0.22 -18.94
CA GLY A 70 -1.24 0.97 -19.80
C GLY A 70 -1.00 2.48 -19.78
N GLU A 71 -0.67 3.04 -18.62
CA GLU A 71 -0.35 4.47 -18.47
C GLU A 71 0.98 4.86 -19.15
N ALA A 72 1.94 3.93 -19.21
CA ALA A 72 3.29 4.19 -19.73
C ALA A 72 3.35 4.51 -21.26
N GLY A 73 2.22 4.44 -21.98
CA GLY A 73 2.09 4.83 -23.39
C GLY A 73 2.82 3.95 -24.42
N ARG A 74 3.81 3.15 -23.98
CA ARG A 74 4.56 2.17 -24.80
C ARG A 74 4.77 0.86 -24.03
N PRO A 75 3.70 0.10 -23.75
CA PRO A 75 3.74 -1.08 -22.87
C PRO A 75 4.72 -2.16 -23.35
N LEU A 76 4.92 -2.30 -24.67
CA LEU A 76 5.88 -3.24 -25.25
C LEU A 76 7.34 -2.95 -24.91
N ARG A 77 7.64 -1.75 -24.38
CA ARG A 77 8.95 -1.39 -23.84
C ARG A 77 9.07 -1.65 -22.33
N GLY A 78 8.09 -2.28 -21.71
CA GLY A 78 8.09 -2.67 -20.30
C GLY A 78 9.38 -3.39 -19.84
N PRO A 79 9.96 -4.32 -20.62
CA PRO A 79 11.20 -5.00 -20.21
C PRO A 79 12.39 -4.05 -19.99
N TRP A 80 12.40 -2.87 -20.60
CA TRP A 80 13.47 -1.89 -20.42
C TRP A 80 13.50 -1.31 -19.01
N VAL A 81 12.39 -1.37 -18.27
CA VAL A 81 12.34 -1.00 -16.86
C VAL A 81 13.32 -1.85 -16.04
N LEU A 82 13.52 -3.13 -16.40
CA LEU A 82 14.44 -4.03 -15.70
C LEU A 82 15.93 -3.69 -15.93
N ARG A 83 16.28 -2.73 -16.79
CA ARG A 83 17.68 -2.29 -16.93
C ARG A 83 18.19 -1.44 -15.75
N ARG A 84 17.28 -0.96 -14.90
CA ARG A 84 17.59 -0.06 -13.77
C ARG A 84 17.39 -0.72 -12.40
N LEU A 85 17.57 -2.04 -12.29
CA LEU A 85 17.41 -2.79 -11.02
C LEU A 85 18.24 -2.21 -9.87
N TRP A 86 19.43 -1.72 -10.16
CA TRP A 86 20.34 -1.17 -9.14
C TRP A 86 19.97 0.24 -8.67
N THR A 87 19.26 1.02 -9.49
CA THR A 87 19.03 2.45 -9.23
C THR A 87 17.57 2.81 -9.02
N SER A 88 16.62 1.96 -9.41
CA SER A 88 15.18 2.23 -9.35
C SER A 88 14.43 1.18 -8.53
N TRP A 89 13.67 1.65 -7.54
CA TRP A 89 12.77 0.79 -6.77
C TRP A 89 11.60 0.23 -7.60
N MET A 90 11.16 0.95 -8.64
CA MET A 90 10.12 0.45 -9.55
C MET A 90 10.58 -0.78 -10.34
N SER A 91 11.85 -0.80 -10.75
CA SER A 91 12.46 -1.97 -11.42
C SER A 91 12.55 -3.17 -10.48
N ARG A 92 12.90 -2.91 -9.21
CA ARG A 92 12.97 -3.95 -8.17
C ARG A 92 11.59 -4.50 -7.84
N GLU A 93 10.58 -3.64 -7.70
CA GLU A 93 9.18 -4.05 -7.49
C GLU A 93 8.72 -5.00 -8.59
N LEU A 94 8.95 -4.66 -9.86
CA LEU A 94 8.58 -5.52 -10.98
C LEU A 94 9.28 -6.88 -10.92
N LEU A 95 10.59 -6.91 -10.65
CA LEU A 95 11.34 -8.17 -10.51
C LEU A 95 10.83 -9.03 -9.35
N ILE A 96 10.60 -8.41 -8.18
CA ILE A 96 10.08 -9.09 -7.00
C ILE A 96 8.66 -9.62 -7.25
N GLY A 97 7.82 -8.84 -7.94
CA GLY A 97 6.48 -9.26 -8.31
C GLY A 97 6.48 -10.43 -9.30
N ILE A 98 7.36 -10.42 -10.30
CA ILE A 98 7.56 -11.57 -11.21
C ILE A 98 8.00 -12.79 -10.40
N ALA A 99 9.00 -12.64 -9.51
CA ALA A 99 9.46 -13.73 -8.66
C ALA A 99 8.33 -14.28 -7.76
N PHE A 100 7.53 -13.41 -7.16
CA PHE A 100 6.36 -13.80 -6.35
C PHE A 100 5.37 -14.65 -7.16
N VAL A 101 5.01 -14.22 -8.37
CA VAL A 101 4.10 -14.97 -9.26
C VAL A 101 4.70 -16.34 -9.61
N LEU A 102 5.96 -16.40 -10.01
CA LEU A 102 6.63 -17.66 -10.38
C LEU A 102 6.76 -18.62 -9.19
N LEU A 103 7.02 -18.11 -7.99
CA LEU A 103 7.10 -18.92 -6.77
C LEU A 103 5.74 -19.47 -6.37
N ILE A 104 4.65 -18.73 -6.58
CA ILE A 104 3.30 -19.26 -6.41
C ILE A 104 3.00 -20.33 -7.45
N VAL A 105 3.38 -20.14 -8.73
CA VAL A 105 3.20 -21.19 -9.75
C VAL A 105 3.97 -22.44 -9.36
N ALA A 106 5.21 -22.30 -8.89
CA ALA A 106 6.01 -23.42 -8.38
C ALA A 106 5.34 -24.09 -7.17
N GLU A 107 4.72 -23.33 -6.27
CA GLU A 107 3.95 -23.86 -5.14
C GLU A 107 2.67 -24.60 -5.57
N LEU A 108 1.99 -24.13 -6.62
CA LEU A 108 0.79 -24.78 -7.15
C LEU A 108 1.12 -26.11 -7.83
N VAL A 109 2.24 -26.19 -8.55
CA VAL A 109 2.71 -27.41 -9.21
C VAL A 109 3.37 -28.37 -8.20
N PHE A 110 4.17 -27.83 -7.28
CA PHE A 110 4.90 -28.57 -6.26
C PHE A 110 4.59 -27.97 -4.87
N PRO A 111 3.58 -28.49 -4.13
CA PRO A 111 3.03 -27.87 -2.92
C PRO A 111 3.92 -28.00 -1.66
N LEU A 112 5.23 -27.84 -1.84
CA LEU A 112 6.23 -27.88 -0.79
C LEU A 112 6.16 -26.64 0.10
N ARG A 113 6.43 -26.82 1.41
CA ARG A 113 6.54 -25.71 2.37
C ARG A 113 7.61 -24.70 1.98
N LEU A 114 8.69 -25.16 1.32
CA LEU A 114 9.78 -24.30 0.88
C LEU A 114 9.33 -23.25 -0.15
N HIS A 115 8.56 -23.64 -1.18
CA HIS A 115 8.04 -22.70 -2.18
C HIS A 115 7.11 -21.68 -1.54
N ARG A 116 6.27 -22.11 -0.59
CA ARG A 116 5.41 -21.22 0.21
C ARG A 116 6.21 -20.22 1.04
N ALA A 117 7.27 -20.66 1.70
CA ALA A 117 8.16 -19.78 2.47
C ALA A 117 8.86 -18.75 1.55
N GLN A 118 9.34 -19.17 0.38
CA GLN A 118 9.94 -18.26 -0.60
C GLN A 118 8.93 -17.25 -1.15
N ALA A 119 7.71 -17.70 -1.50
CA ALA A 119 6.63 -16.84 -1.96
C ALA A 119 6.19 -15.84 -0.87
N LEU A 120 6.16 -16.26 0.41
CA LEU A 120 5.88 -15.40 1.55
C LEU A 120 6.92 -14.27 1.69
N VAL A 121 8.20 -14.60 1.53
CA VAL A 121 9.29 -13.61 1.52
C VAL A 121 9.12 -12.66 0.32
N ALA A 122 8.86 -13.18 -0.88
CA ALA A 122 8.67 -12.36 -2.07
C ALA A 122 7.46 -11.42 -1.95
N ALA A 123 6.33 -11.89 -1.40
CA ALA A 123 5.14 -11.08 -1.11
C ALA A 123 5.46 -9.94 -0.14
N THR A 124 6.20 -10.24 0.94
CA THR A 124 6.61 -9.25 1.95
C THR A 124 7.53 -8.18 1.34
N LEU A 125 8.51 -8.61 0.54
CA LEU A 125 9.41 -7.71 -0.18
C LEU A 125 8.66 -6.86 -1.22
N LEU A 126 7.64 -7.41 -1.88
CA LEU A 126 6.80 -6.68 -2.82
C LEU A 126 6.06 -5.55 -2.11
N ALA A 127 5.40 -5.84 -0.98
CA ALA A 127 4.71 -4.82 -0.18
C ALA A 127 5.65 -3.71 0.30
N LEU A 128 6.85 -4.07 0.77
CA LEU A 128 7.87 -3.09 1.17
C LEU A 128 8.39 -2.26 -0.02
N ALA A 129 8.63 -2.90 -1.16
CA ALA A 129 9.12 -2.24 -2.37
C ALA A 129 8.21 -1.08 -2.77
N GLN A 130 6.88 -1.26 -2.71
CA GLN A 130 5.91 -0.21 -3.02
C GLN A 130 6.11 1.06 -2.20
N GLY A 131 6.33 0.94 -0.89
CA GLY A 131 6.61 2.11 -0.04
C GLY A 131 8.01 2.69 -0.26
N PHE A 132 8.99 1.87 -0.67
CA PHE A 132 10.30 2.39 -1.05
C PHE A 132 10.27 3.23 -2.34
N ILE A 133 9.39 2.92 -3.30
CA ILE A 133 9.23 3.74 -4.51
C ILE A 133 8.79 5.15 -4.12
N LEU A 134 7.78 5.28 -3.26
CA LEU A 134 7.33 6.58 -2.75
C LEU A 134 8.43 7.27 -1.95
N ARG A 135 9.11 6.56 -1.05
CA ARG A 135 10.22 7.12 -0.25
C ARG A 135 11.32 7.70 -1.14
N ALA A 136 11.59 7.11 -2.29
CA ALA A 136 12.62 7.58 -3.22
C ALA A 136 12.25 8.90 -3.93
N ALA A 137 10.97 9.29 -3.96
CA ALA A 137 10.49 10.52 -4.58
C ALA A 137 10.75 11.76 -3.71
N ARG A 138 12.01 12.20 -3.63
CA ARG A 138 12.47 13.33 -2.80
C ARG A 138 11.68 14.63 -3.00
N GLY A 139 11.14 14.84 -4.21
CA GLY A 139 10.37 16.02 -4.56
C GLY A 139 8.99 16.11 -3.89
N ILE A 140 8.50 15.04 -3.27
CA ILE A 140 7.16 15.00 -2.64
C ILE A 140 7.31 14.75 -1.13
N PRO A 141 7.05 15.74 -0.27
CA PRO A 141 7.36 15.64 1.16
C PRO A 141 6.59 14.52 1.85
N ALA A 142 5.29 14.36 1.55
CA ALA A 142 4.45 13.31 2.12
C ALA A 142 4.96 11.89 1.82
N TRP A 143 5.62 11.69 0.69
CA TRP A 143 6.12 10.39 0.26
C TRP A 143 7.52 10.11 0.81
N ASN A 144 8.35 11.15 0.90
CA ASN A 144 9.75 11.07 1.29
C ASN A 144 9.93 11.07 2.82
N VAL A 145 9.37 10.08 3.50
CA VAL A 145 9.53 9.87 4.94
C VAL A 145 9.99 8.44 5.27
N PRO A 146 10.73 8.23 6.38
CA PRO A 146 11.28 6.91 6.73
C PRO A 146 10.23 5.81 6.93
N ILE A 147 9.05 6.14 7.45
CA ILE A 147 7.96 5.18 7.71
C ILE A 147 7.40 4.55 6.43
N MET A 148 7.54 5.18 5.26
CA MET A 148 6.76 4.85 4.07
C MET A 148 6.77 3.35 3.66
N PRO A 149 7.91 2.62 3.66
CA PRO A 149 7.92 1.17 3.43
C PRO A 149 7.10 0.39 4.46
N GLY A 150 7.25 0.71 5.75
CA GLY A 150 6.49 0.08 6.83
C GLY A 150 5.00 0.38 6.77
N LEU A 151 4.63 1.60 6.36
CA LEU A 151 3.24 1.99 6.16
C LEU A 151 2.59 1.18 5.03
N PHE A 152 3.32 0.93 3.94
CA PHE A 152 2.84 0.09 2.84
C PHE A 152 2.74 -1.38 3.20
N LEU A 153 3.69 -1.91 3.96
CA LEU A 153 3.60 -3.27 4.49
C LEU A 153 2.39 -3.41 5.42
N SER A 154 2.20 -2.48 6.36
CA SER A 154 1.03 -2.47 7.23
C SER A 154 -0.26 -2.39 6.44
N SER A 155 -0.33 -1.53 5.43
CA SER A 155 -1.52 -1.39 4.58
C SER A 155 -1.80 -2.66 3.79
N ALA A 156 -0.76 -3.30 3.24
CA ALA A 156 -0.87 -4.59 2.55
C ALA A 156 -1.41 -5.68 3.50
N LEU A 157 -0.83 -5.82 4.69
CA LEU A 157 -1.27 -6.77 5.71
C LEU A 157 -2.73 -6.53 6.12
N LEU A 158 -3.17 -5.28 6.30
CA LEU A 158 -4.56 -4.95 6.62
C LEU A 158 -5.53 -5.28 5.49
N SER A 159 -5.22 -4.88 4.26
CA SER A 159 -6.06 -5.22 3.10
C SER A 159 -6.08 -6.74 2.85
N GLY A 160 -4.96 -7.42 3.11
CA GLY A 160 -4.81 -8.87 2.98
C GLY A 160 -5.57 -9.65 4.04
N ALA A 161 -5.54 -9.18 5.29
CA ALA A 161 -6.38 -9.70 6.35
C ALA A 161 -7.85 -9.48 6.02
N GLY A 162 -8.20 -8.33 5.45
CA GLY A 162 -9.55 -8.07 4.96
C GLY A 162 -10.00 -9.06 3.88
N ALA A 163 -9.13 -9.35 2.90
CA ALA A 163 -9.41 -10.36 1.87
C ALA A 163 -9.57 -11.77 2.47
N TYR A 164 -8.69 -12.14 3.40
CA TYR A 164 -8.77 -13.44 4.09
C TYR A 164 -10.08 -13.58 4.89
N LEU A 165 -10.43 -12.59 5.71
CA LEU A 165 -11.69 -12.55 6.46
C LEU A 165 -12.90 -12.63 5.54
N LEU A 166 -12.91 -11.86 4.46
CA LEU A 166 -14.00 -11.81 3.49
C LEU A 166 -14.19 -13.16 2.79
N VAL A 167 -13.13 -13.70 2.19
CA VAL A 167 -13.23 -14.91 1.38
C VAL A 167 -13.56 -16.13 2.23
N GLU A 168 -12.91 -16.32 3.37
CA GLU A 168 -13.20 -17.47 4.23
C GLU A 168 -14.62 -17.39 4.82
N SER A 169 -15.09 -16.19 5.21
CA SER A 169 -16.44 -16.02 5.73
C SER A 169 -17.53 -16.24 4.67
N VAL A 170 -17.33 -15.73 3.45
CA VAL A 170 -18.25 -15.96 2.31
C VAL A 170 -18.26 -17.43 1.89
N ALA A 171 -17.12 -18.13 2.04
CA ALA A 171 -17.04 -19.57 1.82
C ALA A 171 -17.68 -20.42 2.94
N GLY A 172 -18.33 -19.80 3.92
CA GLY A 172 -18.98 -20.50 5.05
C GLY A 172 -18.00 -21.04 6.09
N ARG A 173 -16.74 -20.56 6.07
CA ARG A 173 -15.67 -20.95 6.99
C ARG A 173 -15.15 -19.74 7.76
N PRO A 174 -15.98 -19.07 8.59
CA PRO A 174 -15.54 -17.89 9.31
C PRO A 174 -14.25 -18.18 10.09
N PRO A 175 -13.21 -17.33 9.98
CA PRO A 175 -11.94 -17.56 10.64
C PRO A 175 -12.08 -17.76 12.15
N ALA A 176 -11.32 -18.71 12.70
CA ALA A 176 -11.33 -19.01 14.12
C ALA A 176 -10.83 -17.81 14.96
N PRO A 177 -11.20 -17.73 16.26
CA PRO A 177 -10.74 -16.67 17.16
C PRO A 177 -9.20 -16.49 17.18
N GLY A 178 -8.45 -17.59 17.05
CA GLY A 178 -7.00 -17.58 16.97
C GLY A 178 -6.42 -16.83 15.76
N VAL A 179 -7.22 -16.55 14.74
CA VAL A 179 -6.87 -15.69 13.59
C VAL A 179 -7.46 -14.29 13.75
N VAL A 180 -8.72 -14.20 14.20
CA VAL A 180 -9.41 -12.91 14.37
C VAL A 180 -8.69 -12.00 15.36
N VAL A 181 -8.24 -12.53 16.51
CA VAL A 181 -7.55 -11.73 17.54
C VAL A 181 -6.23 -11.13 17.03
N PRO A 182 -5.32 -11.89 16.38
CA PRO A 182 -4.15 -11.31 15.73
C PRO A 182 -4.49 -10.25 14.67
N VAL A 183 -5.56 -10.46 13.87
CA VAL A 183 -6.01 -9.46 12.90
C VAL A 183 -6.44 -8.17 13.59
N LEU A 184 -7.18 -8.24 14.71
CA LEU A 184 -7.53 -7.05 15.49
C LEU A 184 -6.29 -6.31 16.01
N GLY A 185 -5.30 -7.05 16.52
CA GLY A 185 -4.01 -6.48 16.92
C GLY A 185 -3.30 -5.77 15.76
N LEU A 186 -3.30 -6.38 14.57
CA LEU A 186 -2.77 -5.78 13.35
C LEU A 186 -3.53 -4.50 12.96
N VAL A 187 -4.86 -4.45 13.09
CA VAL A 187 -5.67 -3.24 12.84
C VAL A 187 -5.27 -2.11 13.76
N VAL A 188 -5.05 -2.40 15.05
CA VAL A 188 -4.58 -1.39 16.01
C VAL A 188 -3.18 -0.90 15.64
N ILE A 189 -2.24 -1.81 15.36
CA ILE A 189 -0.87 -1.44 14.97
C ILE A 189 -0.87 -0.59 13.70
N GLY A 190 -1.65 -0.97 12.69
CA GLY A 190 -1.75 -0.23 11.44
C GLY A 190 -2.42 1.13 11.59
N PHE A 191 -3.42 1.23 12.47
CA PHE A 191 -4.02 2.52 12.83
C PHE A 191 -2.98 3.43 13.49
N LEU A 192 -2.22 2.92 14.46
CA LEU A 192 -1.14 3.68 15.11
C LEU A 192 -0.06 4.11 14.12
N ALA A 193 0.33 3.23 13.18
CA ALA A 193 1.27 3.57 12.11
C ALA A 193 0.72 4.68 11.19
N TRP A 194 -0.57 4.64 10.86
CA TRP A 194 -1.24 5.68 10.07
C TRP A 194 -1.26 7.03 10.80
N ILE A 195 -1.62 7.03 12.09
CA ILE A 195 -1.61 8.25 12.91
C ILE A 195 -0.18 8.78 13.08
N TRP A 196 0.80 7.90 13.30
CA TRP A 196 2.20 8.27 13.39
C TRP A 196 2.70 8.86 12.07
N TYR A 197 2.35 8.30 10.92
CA TYR A 197 2.63 8.92 9.62
C TYR A 197 1.99 10.31 9.54
N LEU A 198 0.69 10.41 9.80
CA LEU A 198 -0.03 11.68 9.65
C LEU A 198 0.53 12.76 10.57
N ARG A 199 1.05 12.45 11.75
CA ARG A 199 1.49 13.42 12.77
C ARG A 199 2.99 13.46 13.02
N GLY A 200 3.77 12.59 12.38
CA GLY A 200 5.17 12.32 12.73
C GLY A 200 6.18 13.37 12.27
N SER A 201 5.80 14.26 11.35
CA SER A 201 6.66 15.36 10.90
C SER A 201 6.00 16.72 11.14
N ARG A 202 6.82 17.67 11.61
CA ARG A 202 6.48 19.09 11.78
C ARG A 202 6.96 19.96 10.62
N GLU A 203 7.61 19.37 9.61
CA GLU A 203 8.07 20.10 8.43
C GLU A 203 6.87 20.73 7.71
N PHE A 204 6.93 22.04 7.45
CA PHE A 204 5.82 22.79 6.85
C PHE A 204 5.31 22.16 5.55
N ALA A 205 6.22 21.78 4.65
CA ALA A 205 5.86 21.16 3.38
C ALA A 205 5.15 19.81 3.58
N PHE A 206 5.58 19.01 4.56
CA PHE A 206 4.90 17.76 4.92
C PHE A 206 3.51 18.00 5.47
N VAL A 207 3.38 18.91 6.44
CA VAL A 207 2.10 19.27 7.07
C VAL A 207 1.09 19.75 6.02
N GLN A 208 1.55 20.59 5.08
CA GLN A 208 0.72 21.07 3.98
C GLN A 208 0.32 19.93 3.02
N SER A 209 1.23 19.01 2.69
CA SER A 209 0.94 17.85 1.84
C SER A 209 -0.10 16.92 2.46
N VAL A 210 -0.03 16.62 3.77
CA VAL A 210 -0.96 15.68 4.41
C VAL A 210 -2.26 16.32 4.90
N ALA A 211 -2.41 17.64 4.81
CA ALA A 211 -3.61 18.35 5.26
C ALA A 211 -4.93 17.79 4.69
N PRO A 212 -5.04 17.42 3.40
CA PRO A 212 -6.26 16.79 2.87
C PRO A 212 -6.62 15.47 3.55
N LEU A 213 -5.62 14.71 4.00
CA LEU A 213 -5.82 13.41 4.65
C LEU A 213 -6.35 13.55 6.08
N ARG A 214 -6.05 14.68 6.73
CA ARG A 214 -6.51 15.00 8.09
C ARG A 214 -7.90 15.65 8.12
N GLN A 215 -8.51 15.92 6.97
CA GLN A 215 -9.87 16.45 6.92
C GLN A 215 -10.86 15.41 7.45
N TRP A 216 -11.90 15.87 8.15
CA TRP A 216 -12.85 14.99 8.83
C TRP A 216 -13.48 13.93 7.91
N ARG A 217 -13.79 14.26 6.65
CA ARG A 217 -14.33 13.29 5.68
C ARG A 217 -13.35 12.17 5.38
N SER A 218 -12.08 12.52 5.16
CA SER A 218 -11.01 11.56 4.90
C SER A 218 -10.75 10.70 6.14
N ALA A 219 -10.72 11.33 7.32
CA ALA A 219 -10.56 10.64 8.60
C ALA A 219 -11.73 9.68 8.87
N LEU A 220 -12.97 10.06 8.60
CA LEU A 220 -14.12 9.17 8.77
C LEU A 220 -14.01 7.91 7.90
N VAL A 221 -13.59 8.04 6.65
CA VAL A 221 -13.46 6.87 5.77
C VAL A 221 -12.26 6.01 6.16
N SER A 222 -11.08 6.61 6.32
CA SER A 222 -9.83 5.85 6.55
C SER A 222 -9.64 5.42 8.01
N GLU A 223 -9.93 6.27 8.99
CA GLU A 223 -9.73 5.99 10.42
C GLU A 223 -10.94 5.25 11.00
N ALA A 224 -12.14 5.85 10.91
CA ALA A 224 -13.33 5.24 11.49
C ALA A 224 -13.83 4.03 10.68
N GLY A 225 -14.00 4.19 9.36
CA GLY A 225 -14.47 3.13 8.47
C GLY A 225 -13.42 2.04 8.21
N GLY A 226 -12.16 2.44 8.03
CA GLY A 226 -11.07 1.52 7.67
C GLY A 226 -10.37 0.82 8.85
N HIS A 227 -10.56 1.29 10.08
CA HIS A 227 -9.97 0.66 11.28
C HIS A 227 -10.98 0.47 12.40
N GLY A 228 -11.67 1.55 12.83
CA GLY A 228 -12.59 1.50 13.97
C GLY A 228 -13.74 0.51 13.81
N LEU A 229 -14.47 0.59 12.69
CA LEU A 229 -15.61 -0.29 12.42
C LEU A 229 -15.19 -1.76 12.23
N PRO A 230 -14.11 -2.10 11.49
CA PRO A 230 -13.58 -3.47 11.48
C PRO A 230 -13.24 -4.03 12.86
N VAL A 231 -12.70 -3.21 13.78
CA VAL A 231 -12.44 -3.65 15.16
C VAL A 231 -13.74 -4.00 15.88
N LEU A 232 -14.74 -3.10 15.82
CA LEU A 232 -16.04 -3.34 16.45
C LEU A 232 -16.71 -4.60 15.89
N LEU A 233 -16.69 -4.77 14.57
CA LEU A 233 -17.25 -5.97 13.91
C LEU A 233 -16.50 -7.24 14.33
N GLY A 234 -15.16 -7.20 14.38
CA GLY A 234 -14.39 -8.36 14.86
C GLY A 234 -14.70 -8.73 16.32
N LEU A 235 -14.90 -7.73 17.20
CA LEU A 235 -15.33 -7.97 18.58
C LEU A 235 -16.73 -8.58 18.65
N VAL A 236 -17.66 -8.11 17.82
CA VAL A 236 -19.01 -8.70 17.70
C VAL A 236 -18.93 -10.15 17.24
N ALA A 237 -18.10 -10.47 16.24
CA ALA A 237 -17.91 -11.84 15.76
C ALA A 237 -17.35 -12.78 16.84
N LEU A 238 -16.48 -12.28 17.72
CA LEU A 238 -15.96 -13.04 18.87
C LEU A 238 -17.01 -13.26 19.96
N ALA A 239 -17.85 -12.26 20.23
CA ALA A 239 -18.90 -12.33 21.25
C ALA A 239 -20.13 -13.14 20.80
N ALA A 240 -20.44 -13.14 19.50
CA ALA A 240 -21.59 -13.81 18.91
C ALA A 240 -21.17 -14.69 17.71
N PRO A 241 -20.66 -15.92 17.96
CA PRO A 241 -20.16 -16.81 16.90
C PRO A 241 -21.19 -17.11 15.79
N ALA A 242 -22.48 -17.12 16.12
CA ALA A 242 -23.56 -17.33 15.15
C ALA A 242 -23.65 -16.20 14.10
N ALA A 243 -23.18 -14.99 14.42
CA ALA A 243 -23.14 -13.85 13.51
C ALA A 243 -21.77 -13.65 12.85
N ALA A 244 -20.77 -14.50 13.15
CA ALA A 244 -19.37 -14.24 12.78
C ALA A 244 -19.16 -14.12 11.26
N ALA A 245 -19.76 -15.00 10.45
CA ALA A 245 -19.55 -14.98 9.00
C ALA A 245 -19.95 -13.66 8.31
N PRO A 246 -21.21 -13.18 8.39
CA PRO A 246 -21.59 -11.92 7.75
C PRO A 246 -20.83 -10.71 8.33
N VAL A 247 -20.55 -10.71 9.63
CA VAL A 247 -19.86 -9.61 10.32
C VAL A 247 -18.38 -9.53 9.93
N LEU A 248 -17.67 -10.66 9.88
CA LEU A 248 -16.27 -10.72 9.44
C LEU A 248 -16.14 -10.46 7.94
N ALA A 249 -17.11 -10.88 7.12
CA ALA A 249 -17.16 -10.52 5.71
C ALA A 249 -17.24 -9.00 5.51
N LEU A 250 -18.14 -8.33 6.22
CA LEU A 250 -18.26 -6.88 6.19
C LEU A 250 -17.00 -6.19 6.71
N ALA A 251 -16.44 -6.65 7.83
CA ALA A 251 -15.18 -6.14 8.37
C ALA A 251 -14.05 -6.25 7.34
N GLY A 252 -13.97 -7.38 6.63
CA GLY A 252 -12.98 -7.61 5.59
C GLY A 252 -13.11 -6.65 4.41
N ALA A 253 -14.34 -6.43 3.93
CA ALA A 253 -14.61 -5.46 2.86
C ALA A 253 -14.22 -4.03 3.26
N LEU A 254 -14.52 -3.63 4.50
CA LEU A 254 -14.19 -2.30 5.03
C LEU A 254 -12.67 -2.10 5.18
N LEU A 255 -11.93 -3.13 5.61
CA LEU A 255 -10.46 -3.09 5.64
C LEU A 255 -9.90 -2.85 4.24
N ILE A 256 -10.37 -3.59 3.23
CA ILE A 256 -9.91 -3.42 1.83
C ILE A 256 -10.21 -1.99 1.34
N ALA A 257 -11.46 -1.54 1.51
CA ALA A 257 -11.90 -0.22 1.05
C ALA A 257 -11.15 0.93 1.77
N GLY A 258 -10.96 0.83 3.08
CA GLY A 258 -10.25 1.82 3.88
C GLY A 258 -8.78 1.96 3.47
N GLN A 259 -8.10 0.83 3.21
CA GLN A 259 -6.72 0.84 2.72
C GLN A 259 -6.60 1.34 1.28
N ALA A 260 -7.56 1.00 0.41
CA ALA A 260 -7.61 1.54 -0.94
C ALA A 260 -7.80 3.07 -0.94
N HIS A 261 -8.70 3.58 -0.11
CA HIS A 261 -8.92 5.01 0.08
C HIS A 261 -7.66 5.71 0.62
N ALA A 262 -7.00 5.14 1.64
CA ALA A 262 -5.79 5.70 2.22
C ALA A 262 -4.65 5.82 1.18
N LYS A 263 -4.44 4.77 0.36
CA LYS A 263 -3.45 4.79 -0.74
C LYS A 263 -3.81 5.80 -1.82
N ALA A 264 -5.08 5.89 -2.21
CA ALA A 264 -5.55 6.88 -3.18
C ALA A 264 -5.30 8.31 -2.69
N GLY A 265 -5.63 8.58 -1.42
CA GLY A 265 -5.35 9.86 -0.77
C GLY A 265 -3.85 10.17 -0.73
N LEU A 266 -3.03 9.20 -0.36
CA LEU A 266 -1.58 9.37 -0.29
C LEU A 266 -0.97 9.76 -1.65
N VAL A 267 -1.36 9.07 -2.72
CA VAL A 267 -0.81 9.31 -4.07
C VAL A 267 -1.38 10.56 -4.70
N ARG A 268 -2.69 10.81 -4.59
CA ARG A 268 -3.34 11.88 -5.35
C ARG A 268 -3.52 13.16 -4.55
N ALA A 269 -3.95 13.07 -3.29
CA ALA A 269 -4.23 14.24 -2.47
C ALA A 269 -2.97 14.76 -1.77
N ALA A 270 -2.16 13.86 -1.21
CA ALA A 270 -0.92 14.21 -0.51
C ALA A 270 0.32 14.27 -1.42
N GLY A 271 0.20 13.83 -2.67
CA GLY A 271 1.22 13.96 -3.70
C GLY A 271 1.40 15.42 -4.15
N ARG A 272 2.04 16.25 -3.32
CA ARG A 272 2.36 17.64 -3.66
C ARG A 272 3.85 17.86 -3.74
N LEU A 273 4.31 18.63 -4.71
CA LEU A 273 5.72 18.97 -4.87
C LEU A 273 6.19 19.91 -3.75
N ARG A 274 7.43 19.73 -3.30
CA ARG A 274 8.13 20.64 -2.38
C ARG A 274 8.17 22.06 -2.98
N PRO A 275 7.90 23.12 -2.19
CA PRO A 275 8.15 24.48 -2.63
C PRO A 275 9.66 24.70 -2.83
N ILE A 276 10.04 25.52 -3.82
CA ILE A 276 11.44 25.82 -4.14
C ILE A 276 11.65 27.33 -3.99
N THR A 277 12.70 27.72 -3.28
CA THR A 277 13.13 29.13 -3.20
C THR A 277 14.28 29.33 -4.19
N LEU A 278 14.09 30.21 -5.16
CA LEU A 278 15.09 30.59 -6.14
C LEU A 278 15.69 31.94 -5.75
N ALA A 279 17.01 32.02 -5.69
CA ALA A 279 17.73 33.29 -5.60
C ALA A 279 18.02 33.77 -7.02
N ILE A 280 17.26 34.76 -7.49
CA ILE A 280 17.43 35.32 -8.83
C ILE A 280 18.37 36.52 -8.75
N SER A 281 19.58 36.35 -9.25
CA SER A 281 20.53 37.44 -9.50
C SER A 281 20.12 38.16 -10.78
N LEU A 282 19.57 39.37 -10.68
CA LEU A 282 19.31 40.17 -11.89
C LEU A 282 20.66 40.58 -12.51
N PRO A 283 20.90 40.34 -13.81
CA PRO A 283 22.08 40.87 -14.48
C PRO A 283 22.04 42.40 -14.35
N GLY A 284 23.12 42.97 -13.80
CA GLY A 284 23.23 44.42 -13.66
C GLY A 284 23.06 45.08 -15.02
N ARG A 285 22.10 46.00 -15.13
CA ARG A 285 22.05 46.93 -16.27
C ARG A 285 23.42 47.58 -16.34
N ARG A 286 24.20 47.29 -17.40
CA ARG A 286 25.35 48.11 -17.74
C ARG A 286 24.82 49.51 -17.94
N ALA A 287 25.22 50.44 -17.08
CA ALA A 287 24.96 51.86 -17.30
C ALA A 287 25.71 52.22 -18.59
N SER A 288 24.93 52.53 -19.63
CA SER A 288 25.40 53.25 -20.82
C SER A 288 25.44 54.73 -20.51
#